data_AF-A0A7C1AUV6-F1
#
_entry.id   AF-A0A7C1AUV6-F1
#
_cell.length_a   1.000
_cell.length_b   1.000
_cell.length_c   1.000
_cell.angle_alpha   90.00
_cell.angle_beta   90.00
_cell.angle_gamma   90.00
#
_symmetry.space_group_name_H-M   'P 1'
#
loop_
_entity.id
_entity.type
_entity.pdbx_description
1 polymer ?
#
loop_
_entity_poly.entity_id
_entity_poly.type
_entity_poly.pdbx_seq_one_letter_code
_entity_poly.pdbx_strand_id
1 'polypeptide(L)'
;MKIDITAIKAAEKHLGELLTTQLERVERLKDAEDWLDFQNLRPLRIGIIGGDGIGPYISLEAQRVLEHILADELESGKIIFQFIEGLTIENRAAVGKAIPDDILREIKKCPILLKGPTTTPRKG
;
A
#
# COMPACT_ATOMS: atom_id res chain seq x y z
N MET A 1 4.69 32.59 -37.87
CA MET A 1 4.55 31.32 -37.11
C MET A 1 3.19 30.74 -37.46
N LYS A 2 3.11 29.56 -38.10
CA LYS A 2 1.81 28.91 -38.37
C LYS A 2 1.41 28.12 -37.13
N ILE A 3 0.19 28.33 -36.64
CA ILE A 3 -0.37 27.57 -35.53
C ILE A 3 -0.68 26.16 -36.03
N ASP A 4 -0.12 25.14 -35.37
CA ASP A 4 -0.43 23.74 -35.66
C ASP A 4 -1.72 23.32 -34.95
N ILE A 5 -2.85 23.51 -35.64
CA ILE A 5 -4.18 23.16 -35.14
C ILE A 5 -4.32 21.65 -34.89
N THR A 6 -3.58 20.81 -35.62
CA THR A 6 -3.63 19.36 -35.46
C THR A 6 -3.01 18.95 -34.13
N ALA A 7 -1.87 19.53 -33.78
CA ALA A 7 -1.22 19.30 -32.49
C ALA A 7 -2.08 19.75 -31.31
N ILE A 8 -2.75 20.92 -31.43
CA ILE A 8 -3.68 21.42 -30.41
C ILE A 8 -4.83 20.43 -30.18
N LYS A 9 -5.50 19.99 -31.26
CA LYS A 9 -6.62 19.03 -31.14
C LYS A 9 -6.21 17.68 -30.55
N ALA A 10 -5.01 17.20 -30.90
CA ALA A 10 -4.49 15.96 -30.32
C ALA A 10 -4.25 16.11 -28.82
N ALA A 11 -3.71 17.25 -28.37
CA ALA A 11 -3.49 17.54 -26.95
C ALA A 11 -4.82 17.67 -26.18
N GLU A 12 -5.81 18.38 -26.73
CA GLU A 12 -7.15 18.51 -26.15
C GLU A 12 -7.82 17.14 -25.97
N LYS A 13 -7.77 16.29 -26.99
CA LYS A 13 -8.32 14.92 -26.92
C LYS A 13 -7.61 14.09 -25.85
N HIS A 14 -6.27 14.08 -25.87
CA HIS A 14 -5.50 13.28 -24.91
C HIS A 14 -5.73 13.75 -23.47
N LEU A 15 -5.75 15.06 -23.24
CA LEU A 15 -6.04 15.63 -21.93
C LEU A 15 -7.48 15.33 -21.50
N GLY A 16 -8.45 15.43 -22.42
CA GLY A 16 -9.84 15.08 -22.17
C GLY A 16 -10.00 13.62 -21.72
N GLU A 17 -9.40 12.67 -22.44
CA GLU A 17 -9.41 11.24 -22.07
C GLU A 17 -8.77 10.99 -20.69
N LEU A 18 -7.64 11.66 -20.40
CA LEU A 18 -6.98 11.57 -19.10
C LEU A 18 -7.88 12.12 -17.98
N LEU A 19 -8.47 13.30 -18.16
CA LEU A 19 -9.35 13.92 -17.18
C LEU A 19 -10.58 13.06 -16.92
N THR A 20 -11.24 12.57 -17.97
CA THR A 20 -12.39 11.65 -17.84
C THR A 20 -12.01 10.43 -17.02
N THR A 21 -10.90 9.76 -17.35
CA THR A 21 -10.42 8.59 -16.61
C THR A 21 -10.17 8.89 -15.12
N GLN A 22 -9.58 10.05 -14.82
CA GLN A 22 -9.31 10.45 -13.43
C GLN A 22 -10.58 10.84 -12.68
N LEU A 23 -11.53 11.53 -13.33
CA LEU A 23 -12.81 11.91 -12.74
C LEU A 23 -13.67 10.68 -12.43
N GLU A 24 -13.76 9.72 -13.36
CA GLU A 24 -14.44 8.44 -13.11
C GLU A 24 -13.80 7.67 -11.94
N ARG A 25 -12.48 7.74 -11.80
CA ARG A 25 -11.78 7.15 -10.65
C ARG A 25 -12.17 7.85 -9.34
N VAL A 26 -12.33 9.17 -9.36
CA VAL A 26 -12.78 9.94 -8.19
C VAL A 26 -14.21 9.55 -7.81
N GLU A 27 -15.12 9.42 -8.77
CA GLU A 27 -16.50 9.00 -8.47
C GLU A 27 -16.53 7.58 -7.85
N ARG A 28 -15.81 6.61 -8.42
CA ARG A 28 -15.69 5.26 -7.82
C ARG A 28 -15.14 5.25 -6.39
N LEU A 29 -14.27 6.22 -6.03
CA LEU A 29 -13.71 6.32 -4.68
C LEU A 29 -14.70 6.93 -3.68
N LYS A 30 -15.63 7.77 -4.14
CA LYS A 30 -16.70 8.32 -3.29
C LYS A 30 -17.73 7.26 -2.94
N ASP A 31 -18.02 6.37 -3.89
CA ASP A 31 -18.99 5.27 -3.75
C ASP A 31 -18.37 4.02 -3.10
N ALA A 32 -17.11 4.07 -2.64
CA ALA A 32 -16.49 2.95 -1.94
C ALA A 32 -17.11 2.80 -0.55
N GLU A 33 -18.16 1.96 -0.45
CA GLU A 33 -18.97 1.71 0.75
C GLU A 33 -18.30 0.79 1.79
N ASP A 34 -17.14 0.20 1.51
CA ASP A 34 -16.49 -0.76 2.39
C ASP A 34 -15.67 -0.09 3.51
N TRP A 35 -16.33 0.69 4.37
CA TRP A 35 -15.72 1.14 5.62
C TRP A 35 -15.65 -0.04 6.59
N LEU A 36 -14.42 -0.46 6.93
CA LEU A 36 -14.21 -1.49 7.94
C LEU A 36 -14.73 -1.00 9.31
N ASP A 37 -15.63 -1.77 9.92
CA ASP A 37 -16.05 -1.54 11.29
C ASP A 37 -14.98 -2.01 12.28
N PHE A 38 -14.07 -1.12 12.61
CA PHE A 38 -13.00 -1.37 13.58
C PHE A 38 -13.50 -1.64 15.01
N GLN A 39 -14.75 -1.31 15.34
CA GLN A 39 -15.32 -1.60 16.66
C GLN A 39 -15.54 -3.09 16.81
N ASN A 40 -16.10 -3.74 15.79
CA ASN A 40 -16.48 -5.15 15.83
C ASN A 40 -15.48 -6.09 15.14
N LEU A 41 -14.57 -5.58 14.30
CA LEU A 41 -13.59 -6.40 13.58
C LEU A 41 -12.55 -7.02 14.53
N ARG A 42 -12.66 -8.34 14.77
CA ARG A 42 -11.71 -9.13 15.56
C ARG A 42 -11.47 -10.51 14.93
N PRO A 43 -10.24 -11.07 14.98
CA PRO A 43 -9.01 -10.42 15.43
C PRO A 43 -8.58 -9.32 14.44
N LEU A 44 -8.09 -8.21 14.97
CA LEU A 44 -7.51 -7.13 14.17
C LEU A 44 -6.09 -7.52 13.76
N ARG A 45 -5.88 -7.76 12.47
CA ARG A 45 -4.58 -8.15 11.94
C ARG A 45 -3.68 -6.94 11.74
N ILE A 46 -2.53 -6.95 12.40
CA ILE A 46 -1.46 -5.98 12.20
C ILE A 46 -0.38 -6.65 11.33
N GLY A 47 -0.31 -6.23 10.06
CA GLY A 47 0.68 -6.72 9.11
C GLY A 47 2.05 -6.10 9.38
N ILE A 48 3.09 -6.90 9.55
CA ILE A 48 4.46 -6.46 9.78
C ILE A 48 5.25 -6.59 8.47
N ILE A 49 5.68 -5.46 7.92
CA ILE A 49 6.44 -5.41 6.66
C ILE A 49 7.81 -4.80 6.96
N GLY A 50 8.87 -5.62 6.86
CA GLY A 50 10.24 -5.17 7.13
C GLY A 50 10.72 -4.08 6.15
N GLY A 51 10.45 -4.26 4.85
CA GLY A 51 10.97 -3.38 3.81
C GLY A 51 12.45 -3.60 3.53
N ASP A 52 13.20 -2.52 3.32
CA ASP A 52 14.56 -2.51 2.79
C ASP A 52 15.59 -1.99 3.81
N GLY A 53 16.87 -2.35 3.62
CA GLY A 53 17.99 -1.82 4.41
C GLY A 53 17.84 -2.13 5.89
N ILE A 54 17.79 -1.09 6.74
CA ILE A 54 17.59 -1.24 8.19
C ILE A 54 16.15 -1.64 8.56
N GLY A 55 15.22 -1.62 7.60
CA GLY A 55 13.80 -1.77 7.82
C GLY A 55 13.38 -3.02 8.58
N PRO A 56 13.83 -4.24 8.19
CA PRO A 56 13.50 -5.46 8.90
C PRO A 56 13.87 -5.41 10.40
N TYR A 57 15.02 -4.82 10.73
CA TYR A 57 15.48 -4.72 12.12
C TYR A 57 14.62 -3.73 12.92
N ILE A 58 14.41 -2.52 12.42
CA ILE A 58 13.63 -1.51 13.16
C ILE A 58 12.15 -1.89 13.29
N SER A 59 11.59 -2.57 12.29
CA SER A 59 10.21 -3.09 12.35
C SER A 59 10.07 -4.18 13.41
N LEU A 60 11.08 -5.05 13.57
CA LEU A 60 11.08 -6.07 14.62
C LEU A 60 11.20 -5.43 16.01
N GLU A 61 12.07 -4.45 16.18
CA GLU A 61 12.20 -3.72 17.45
C GLU A 61 10.91 -2.97 17.82
N ALA A 62 10.26 -2.34 16.84
CA ALA A 62 8.96 -1.70 17.03
C ALA A 62 7.85 -2.72 17.36
N GLN A 63 7.84 -3.87 16.70
CA GLN A 63 6.91 -4.95 16.98
C GLN A 63 7.08 -5.50 18.40
N ARG A 64 8.31 -5.66 18.91
CA ARG A 64 8.58 -6.06 20.30
C ARG A 64 8.02 -5.05 21.31
N VAL A 65 8.13 -3.75 21.02
CA VAL A 65 7.53 -2.72 21.89
C VAL A 65 5.99 -2.81 21.84
N LEU A 66 5.41 -3.05 20.66
CA LEU A 66 3.96 -3.24 20.51
C LEU A 66 3.46 -4.49 21.24
N GLU A 67 4.22 -5.60 21.27
CA GLU A 67 3.89 -6.78 22.08
C GLU A 67 3.71 -6.43 23.55
N HIS A 68 4.57 -5.56 24.08
CA HIS A 68 4.46 -5.15 25.48
C HIS A 68 3.28 -4.22 25.73
N ILE A 69 3.04 -3.25 24.83
CA ILE A 69 1.94 -2.29 24.97
C ILE A 69 0.57 -2.95 24.78
N LEU A 70 0.48 -3.96 23.90
CA LEU A 70 -0.76 -4.63 23.50
C LEU A 70 -0.87 -6.06 24.07
N ALA A 71 -0.21 -6.32 25.20
CA ALA A 71 -0.12 -7.67 25.78
C ALA A 71 -1.51 -8.27 26.05
N ASP A 72 -2.43 -7.49 26.63
CA ASP A 72 -3.80 -7.92 26.94
C ASP A 72 -4.62 -8.21 25.67
N GLU A 73 -4.47 -7.40 24.62
CA GLU A 73 -5.14 -7.62 23.34
C GLU A 73 -4.60 -8.84 22.58
N LEU A 74 -3.31 -9.12 22.70
CA LEU A 74 -2.69 -10.32 22.14
C LEU A 74 -3.11 -11.58 22.90
N GLU A 75 -3.10 -11.54 24.23
CA GLU A 75 -3.54 -12.65 25.09
C GLU A 75 -5.02 -12.96 24.88
N SER A 76 -5.87 -11.94 24.77
CA SER A 76 -7.30 -12.10 24.48
C SER A 76 -7.61 -12.44 23.02
N GLY A 77 -6.61 -12.49 22.14
CA GLY A 77 -6.77 -12.76 20.71
C GLY A 77 -7.52 -11.65 19.95
N LYS A 78 -7.66 -10.45 20.53
CA LYS A 78 -8.26 -9.29 19.85
C LYS A 78 -7.37 -8.76 18.73
N ILE A 79 -6.06 -8.92 18.86
CA ILE A 79 -5.05 -8.52 17.89
C ILE A 79 -4.19 -9.74 17.56
N ILE A 80 -3.75 -9.83 16.30
CA ILE A 80 -2.68 -10.75 15.90
C ILE A 80 -1.68 -10.04 14.97
N PHE A 81 -0.40 -10.37 15.11
CA PHE A 81 0.63 -9.95 14.16
C PHE A 81 0.71 -10.94 12.99
N GLN A 82 0.87 -10.41 11.79
CA GLN A 82 1.08 -11.20 10.58
C GLN A 82 2.29 -10.65 9.83
N PHE A 83 3.37 -11.42 9.75
CA PHE A 83 4.54 -11.03 8.96
C PHE A 83 4.22 -11.14 7.47
N ILE A 84 4.59 -10.09 6.72
CA ILE A 84 4.41 -9.99 5.27
C ILE A 84 5.78 -9.72 4.66
N GLU A 85 6.31 -10.72 3.97
CA GLU A 85 7.60 -10.66 3.30
C GLU A 85 7.46 -10.25 1.83
N GLY A 86 8.57 -10.18 1.10
CA GLY A 86 8.55 -9.99 -0.35
C GLY A 86 8.37 -8.54 -0.84
N LEU A 87 8.26 -7.54 0.04
CA LEU A 87 8.24 -6.12 -0.36
C LEU A 87 9.64 -5.50 -0.52
N THR A 88 10.68 -6.32 -0.71
CA THR A 88 12.05 -5.82 -0.86
C THR A 88 12.28 -5.16 -2.21
N ILE A 89 13.32 -4.33 -2.32
CA ILE A 89 13.74 -3.69 -3.55
C ILE A 89 14.13 -4.72 -4.61
N GLU A 90 14.78 -5.82 -4.22
CA GLU A 90 15.20 -6.89 -5.14
C GLU A 90 13.98 -7.58 -5.76
N ASN A 91 12.99 -7.94 -4.94
CA ASN A 91 11.79 -8.60 -5.43
C ASN A 91 10.99 -7.66 -6.34
N ARG A 92 10.78 -6.41 -5.90
CA ARG A 92 10.06 -5.39 -6.67
C ARG A 92 10.74 -5.07 -8.01
N ALA A 93 12.07 -5.01 -8.03
CA ALA A 93 12.85 -4.83 -9.25
C ALA A 93 12.71 -6.04 -10.18
N ALA A 94 12.78 -7.27 -9.64
CA ALA A 94 12.63 -8.50 -10.42
C ALA A 94 11.24 -8.61 -11.09
N VAL A 95 10.16 -8.23 -10.39
CA VAL A 95 8.80 -8.27 -10.95
C VAL A 95 8.40 -7.01 -11.72
N GLY A 96 9.21 -5.95 -11.69
CA GLY A 96 8.92 -4.67 -12.33
C GLY A 96 7.68 -3.96 -11.78
N LYS A 97 7.31 -4.22 -10.52
CA LYS A 97 6.12 -3.66 -9.87
C LYS A 97 6.47 -2.99 -8.54
N ALA A 98 5.80 -1.88 -8.25
CA ALA A 98 5.95 -1.17 -6.99
C ALA A 98 5.51 -2.01 -5.77
N ILE A 99 4.56 -2.92 -5.96
CA ILE A 99 4.12 -3.93 -4.99
C ILE A 99 3.77 -5.18 -5.82
N PRO A 100 4.39 -6.35 -5.57
CA PRO A 100 4.01 -7.59 -6.23
C PRO A 100 2.56 -7.99 -5.89
N ASP A 101 1.82 -8.62 -6.82
CA ASP A 101 0.37 -8.82 -6.67
C ASP A 101 0.01 -9.80 -5.53
N ASP A 102 0.82 -10.83 -5.33
CA ASP A 102 0.73 -11.77 -4.21
C ASP A 102 0.93 -11.05 -2.87
N ILE A 103 1.94 -10.18 -2.79
CA ILE A 103 2.21 -9.39 -1.58
C ILE A 103 1.08 -8.38 -1.34
N LEU A 104 0.56 -7.73 -2.39
CA LEU A 104 -0.60 -6.83 -2.26
C LEU A 104 -1.83 -7.57 -1.74
N ARG A 105 -2.04 -8.82 -2.12
CA ARG A 105 -3.13 -9.66 -1.58
C ARG A 105 -2.96 -9.92 -0.09
N GLU A 106 -1.75 -10.20 0.38
CA GLU A 106 -1.49 -10.36 1.83
C GLU A 106 -1.66 -9.05 2.60
N ILE A 107 -1.17 -7.93 2.06
CA ILE A 107 -1.35 -6.59 2.63
C ILE A 107 -2.83 -6.29 2.84
N LYS A 108 -3.68 -6.58 1.84
CA LYS A 108 -5.12 -6.34 1.91
C LYS A 108 -5.87 -7.19 2.95
N LYS A 109 -5.27 -8.27 3.45
CA LYS A 109 -5.85 -9.05 4.57
C LYS A 109 -5.64 -8.37 5.92
N CYS A 110 -4.73 -7.39 5.99
CA CYS A 110 -4.36 -6.72 7.23
C CYS A 110 -4.92 -5.29 7.24
N PRO A 111 -5.89 -4.98 8.12
CA PRO A 111 -6.44 -3.62 8.24
C PRO A 111 -5.42 -2.58 8.72
N ILE A 112 -4.40 -3.02 9.46
CA ILE A 112 -3.33 -2.18 10.02
C ILE A 112 -1.98 -2.72 9.56
N LEU A 113 -1.03 -1.84 9.28
CA LEU A 113 0.32 -2.20 8.85
C LEU A 113 1.38 -1.46 9.67
N LEU A 114 2.34 -2.19 10.21
CA LEU A 114 3.64 -1.66 10.64
C LEU A 114 4.63 -1.89 9.51
N LYS A 115 5.02 -0.81 8.83
CA LYS A 115 5.87 -0.88 7.63
C LYS A 115 7.18 -0.14 7.85
N GLY A 116 8.29 -0.86 7.70
CA GLY A 116 9.64 -0.31 7.64
C GLY A 116 9.92 0.41 6.31
N PRO A 117 11.01 1.19 6.22
CA PRO A 117 11.39 1.93 5.02
C PRO A 117 11.47 1.02 3.79
N THR A 118 11.10 1.56 2.63
CA THR A 118 11.34 0.91 1.33
C THR A 118 12.04 1.88 0.42
N THR A 119 13.10 1.43 -0.22
CA THR A 119 13.88 2.23 -1.17
C THR A 119 13.06 2.44 -2.44
N THR A 120 12.95 3.68 -2.90
CA THR A 120 12.42 3.93 -4.25
C THR A 120 13.49 3.52 -5.26
N PRO A 121 13.22 2.56 -6.17
CA PRO A 121 14.18 2.20 -7.21
C PRO A 121 14.56 3.46 -8.00
N ARG A 122 15.84 3.79 -8.08
CA ARG A 122 16.32 4.82 -9.00
C ARG A 122 16.41 4.18 -10.38
N LYS A 123 15.85 4.84 -11.40
CA LYS A 123 16.15 4.47 -12.80
C LYS A 123 17.67 4.62 -13.01
N GLY A 124 18.34 3.51 -13.31
CA GLY A 124 19.47 3.50 -14.23
C GLY A 124 18.92 3.40 -15.64
#